data_AF-I4Z5Z3-F1
#
_entry.id   AF-I4Z5Z3-F1
#
_cell.length_a   1.000
_cell.length_b   1.000
_cell.length_c   1.000
_cell.angle_alpha   90.00
_cell.angle_beta   90.00
_cell.angle_gamma   90.00
#
_symmetry.space_group_name_H-M   'P 1'
#
loop_
_entity.id
_entity.type
_entity.pdbx_description
1 polymer ?
#
loop_
_entity_poly.entity_id
_entity_poly.type
_entity_poly.pdbx_seq_one_letter_code
_entity_poly.pdbx_strand_id
1 'polypeptide(L)'
;MDPNHRDHKPGLHLQKFKTRFDAGSHPRDQLDIQASLGEASWPGLHLGSTELTVQGSANRHRLQLQSLAQFSDPTTGELNSMLPTPLRMELLADGRWQHRPSPNIHPETAKSDSSSDHWEGEIQALHLKDAKALASAPDFLQLDPTSLSYHRDERSQTFRIQPTRLQWLALHLVLDECLFQTQADSTTPHLIFRSRLEPLEIAPLLARAQPGFGWEGDLKIGGHANLSLDPRNLSADIALERLAGDLQVNDPDNPLGPQPLGLAELRLALQGRQGHWQLQQHVAGGHLGSLEGQQNLQTRSTQSPWPTKEDVIDGSLDLRIAELGRWGRWLPPGWLLSGKLETQARIQGQLGNPNLRGDMHGTKIGIQNALNGIDWHDAELKATLTGNTAHIETLTMKAGEGHVQASGDLVLNASHPHAHMTATAQRFALLQRVDRRVVVSGTTQIEIDQQRTSIQGALRADEGHIDFSQGDAPGLSDDVLVSTAHGLPRQTKRTEDAPPRSPTASARNTVVDMKLDMGDAFTVQGRGLHTALVGSLALSNPGGKLAIHGTIHTGDDGTYSAYGQKLAIDRGRMTFTGPPAIHNWISKPHDQISMKSGSVWLSRVPSKTCVFACSAIRR
;
A
#
# COMPACT_ATOMS: atom_id res chain seq x y z
N MET A 1 -49.74 -15.67 2.27
CA MET A 1 -49.35 -17.08 2.07
C MET A 1 -48.78 -17.18 0.68
N ASP A 2 -47.46 -17.02 0.60
CA ASP A 2 -46.69 -17.12 -0.64
C ASP A 2 -46.25 -18.60 -0.79
N PRO A 3 -46.55 -19.32 -1.89
CA PRO A 3 -46.34 -20.76 -1.96
C PRO A 3 -44.90 -21.18 -2.35
N ASN A 4 -43.93 -20.26 -2.31
CA ASN A 4 -42.57 -20.53 -2.79
C ASN A 4 -41.49 -20.78 -1.72
N HIS A 5 -41.85 -20.98 -0.45
CA HIS A 5 -40.89 -21.49 0.53
C HIS A 5 -40.68 -23.00 0.33
N ARG A 6 -39.84 -23.38 -0.65
CA ARG A 6 -39.25 -24.72 -0.67
C ARG A 6 -38.26 -24.80 0.48
N ASP A 7 -38.55 -25.65 1.46
CA ASP A 7 -37.59 -26.11 2.45
C ASP A 7 -36.39 -26.73 1.71
N HIS A 8 -35.32 -25.95 1.57
CA HIS A 8 -34.02 -26.46 1.14
C HIS A 8 -33.44 -27.28 2.28
N LYS A 9 -33.83 -28.57 2.37
CA LYS A 9 -33.06 -29.53 3.14
C LYS A 9 -31.64 -29.56 2.58
N PRO A 10 -30.59 -29.42 3.41
CA PRO A 10 -29.21 -29.59 2.93
C PRO A 10 -29.07 -31.01 2.40
N GLY A 11 -28.98 -31.13 1.08
CA GLY A 11 -28.96 -32.41 0.39
C GLY A 11 -28.22 -32.27 -0.93
N LEU A 12 -27.55 -33.34 -1.33
CA LEU A 12 -26.88 -33.43 -2.64
C LEU A 12 -27.95 -33.47 -3.73
N HIS A 13 -28.00 -32.44 -4.60
CA HIS A 13 -28.86 -32.45 -5.78
C HIS A 13 -28.05 -32.86 -7.01
N LEU A 14 -28.49 -33.93 -7.69
CA LEU A 14 -27.85 -34.47 -8.89
C LEU A 14 -28.77 -34.27 -10.09
N GLN A 15 -28.31 -33.58 -11.14
CA GLN A 15 -29.16 -33.33 -12.33
C GLN A 15 -28.99 -34.39 -13.44
N LYS A 16 -27.76 -34.87 -13.66
CA LYS A 16 -27.43 -35.87 -14.68
C LYS A 16 -26.37 -36.80 -14.12
N PHE A 17 -26.57 -38.11 -14.18
CA PHE A 17 -25.56 -39.08 -13.79
C PHE A 17 -25.54 -40.27 -14.75
N LYS A 18 -24.35 -40.78 -15.01
CA LYS A 18 -24.14 -42.08 -15.65
C LYS A 18 -23.21 -42.86 -14.75
N THR A 19 -23.67 -44.02 -14.29
CA THR A 19 -22.94 -44.88 -13.38
C THR A 19 -22.79 -46.26 -13.99
N ARG A 20 -21.59 -46.82 -13.90
CA ARG A 20 -21.31 -48.23 -14.12
C ARG A 20 -20.79 -48.77 -12.80
N PHE A 21 -21.44 -49.79 -12.26
CA PHE A 21 -21.00 -50.41 -11.02
C PHE A 21 -20.99 -51.92 -11.14
N ASP A 22 -19.99 -52.53 -10.53
CA ASP A 22 -19.91 -53.95 -10.21
C ASP A 22 -19.72 -54.04 -8.69
N ALA A 23 -20.74 -54.51 -7.99
CA ALA A 23 -20.80 -54.49 -6.53
C ALA A 23 -21.41 -55.80 -6.03
N GLY A 24 -20.66 -56.55 -5.23
CA GLY A 24 -21.21 -57.71 -4.53
C GLY A 24 -22.01 -57.33 -3.28
N SER A 25 -22.74 -58.31 -2.76
CA SER A 25 -23.70 -58.13 -1.66
C SER A 25 -23.07 -58.17 -0.26
N HIS A 26 -21.84 -58.68 -0.16
CA HIS A 26 -21.09 -58.75 1.09
C HIS A 26 -20.07 -57.61 1.18
N PRO A 27 -19.84 -57.00 2.37
CA PRO A 27 -18.82 -55.96 2.56
C PRO A 27 -17.38 -56.25 2.08
N ARG A 28 -17.04 -57.51 1.78
CA ARG A 28 -15.73 -57.94 1.26
C ARG A 28 -15.73 -58.19 -0.24
N ASP A 29 -16.89 -58.18 -0.88
CA ASP A 29 -17.00 -58.42 -2.31
C ASP A 29 -16.40 -57.25 -3.09
N GLN A 30 -16.02 -57.54 -4.34
CA GLN A 30 -15.47 -56.54 -5.23
C GLN A 30 -16.49 -55.40 -5.43
N LEU A 31 -15.96 -54.18 -5.36
CA LEU A 31 -16.64 -52.91 -5.54
C LEU A 31 -15.84 -52.12 -6.58
N ASP A 32 -16.37 -52.00 -7.79
CA ASP A 32 -15.87 -51.12 -8.84
C ASP A 32 -17.02 -50.21 -9.29
N ILE A 33 -16.97 -48.95 -8.90
CA ILE A 33 -17.95 -47.93 -9.26
C ILE A 33 -17.23 -46.87 -10.10
N GLN A 34 -17.70 -46.68 -11.33
CA GLN A 34 -17.33 -45.55 -12.18
C GLN A 34 -18.58 -44.69 -12.39
N ALA A 35 -18.54 -43.46 -11.90
CA ALA A 35 -19.64 -42.52 -11.96
C ALA A 35 -19.19 -41.22 -12.63
N SER A 36 -19.89 -40.82 -13.68
CA SER A 36 -19.78 -39.48 -14.27
C SER A 36 -21.05 -38.69 -13.93
N LEU A 37 -20.92 -37.66 -13.10
CA LEU A 37 -22.00 -36.76 -12.69
C LEU A 37 -21.86 -35.45 -13.49
N GLY A 38 -22.93 -35.05 -14.19
CA GLY A 38 -22.92 -33.82 -14.99
C GLY A 38 -22.88 -32.57 -14.12
N GLU A 39 -23.79 -32.50 -13.15
CA GLU A 39 -23.86 -31.42 -12.16
C GLU A 39 -24.32 -32.00 -10.82
N ALA A 40 -23.60 -31.64 -9.77
CA ALA A 40 -23.91 -31.95 -8.38
C ALA A 40 -23.81 -30.66 -7.55
N SER A 41 -24.84 -30.34 -6.77
CA SER A 41 -24.80 -29.19 -5.88
C SER A 41 -25.01 -29.57 -4.42
N TRP A 42 -24.26 -28.90 -3.57
CA TRP A 42 -24.34 -28.92 -2.11
C TRP A 42 -24.37 -27.46 -1.62
N PRO A 43 -24.94 -27.12 -0.45
CA PRO A 43 -24.98 -25.72 0.01
C PRO A 43 -23.60 -25.05 -0.03
N GLY A 44 -23.45 -24.00 -0.84
CA GLY A 44 -22.20 -23.26 -1.06
C GLY A 44 -21.17 -23.91 -2.01
N LEU A 45 -21.46 -25.08 -2.57
CA LEU A 45 -20.56 -25.80 -3.49
C LEU A 45 -21.31 -26.38 -4.69
N HIS A 46 -20.95 -25.94 -5.88
CA HIS A 46 -21.42 -26.50 -7.14
C HIS A 46 -20.28 -27.25 -7.83
N LEU A 47 -20.49 -28.54 -8.09
CA LEU A 47 -19.56 -29.43 -8.78
C LEU A 47 -20.09 -29.71 -10.20
N GLY A 48 -19.37 -29.24 -11.20
CA GLY A 48 -19.62 -29.52 -12.61
C GLY A 48 -18.68 -30.61 -13.14
N SER A 49 -19.14 -31.39 -14.12
CA SER A 49 -18.37 -32.42 -14.84
C SER A 49 -17.50 -33.28 -13.90
N THR A 50 -18.16 -34.02 -13.01
CA THR A 50 -17.52 -34.77 -11.94
C THR A 50 -17.31 -36.23 -12.35
N GLU A 51 -16.09 -36.73 -12.24
CA GLU A 51 -15.74 -38.13 -12.40
C GLU A 51 -15.37 -38.71 -11.04
N LEU A 52 -16.05 -39.77 -10.64
CA LEU A 52 -15.84 -40.49 -9.38
C LEU A 52 -15.57 -41.96 -9.71
N THR A 53 -14.43 -42.46 -9.25
CA THR A 53 -14.05 -43.87 -9.33
C THR A 53 -13.87 -44.42 -7.92
N VAL A 54 -14.52 -45.53 -7.61
CA VAL A 54 -14.38 -46.27 -6.34
C VAL A 54 -13.98 -47.70 -6.65
N GLN A 55 -12.82 -48.14 -6.19
CA GLN A 55 -12.28 -49.48 -6.48
C GLN A 55 -11.87 -50.21 -5.20
N GLY A 56 -12.18 -51.49 -5.09
CA GLY A 56 -11.77 -52.35 -3.96
C GLY A 56 -12.95 -53.16 -3.42
N SER A 57 -13.28 -52.97 -2.15
CA SER A 57 -14.44 -53.56 -1.45
C SER A 57 -15.05 -52.53 -0.50
N ALA A 58 -16.28 -52.74 -0.02
CA ALA A 58 -16.93 -51.77 0.88
C ALA A 58 -16.09 -51.51 2.16
N ASN A 59 -15.43 -52.53 2.70
CA ASN A 59 -14.55 -52.42 3.86
C ASN A 59 -13.12 -51.93 3.55
N ARG A 60 -12.71 -51.82 2.28
CA ARG A 60 -11.43 -51.27 1.84
C ARG A 60 -11.50 -50.85 0.38
N HIS A 61 -11.70 -49.56 0.14
CA HIS A 61 -11.81 -49.01 -1.21
C HIS A 61 -10.92 -47.79 -1.37
N ARG A 62 -10.50 -47.57 -2.62
CA ARG A 62 -9.88 -46.34 -3.09
C ARG A 62 -10.92 -45.49 -3.79
N LEU A 63 -11.02 -44.23 -3.40
CA LEU A 63 -11.86 -43.21 -3.98
C LEU A 63 -10.98 -42.21 -4.74
N GLN A 64 -11.31 -41.99 -6.01
CA GLN A 64 -10.74 -40.95 -6.84
C GLN A 64 -11.85 -40.07 -7.36
N LEU A 65 -11.76 -38.76 -7.11
CA LEU A 65 -12.75 -37.77 -7.51
C LEU A 65 -12.04 -36.63 -8.24
N GLN A 66 -12.51 -36.34 -9.45
CA GLN A 66 -12.10 -35.19 -10.24
C GLN A 66 -13.33 -34.36 -10.60
N SER A 67 -13.29 -33.05 -10.41
CA SER A 67 -14.45 -32.18 -10.65
C SER A 67 -14.06 -30.75 -10.94
N LEU A 68 -14.94 -30.00 -11.62
CA LEU A 68 -14.88 -28.55 -11.69
C LEU A 68 -15.75 -27.94 -10.59
N ALA A 69 -15.11 -27.49 -9.51
CA ALA A 69 -15.76 -26.87 -8.37
C ALA A 69 -15.95 -25.36 -8.55
N GLN A 70 -17.12 -24.89 -8.13
CA GLN A 70 -17.47 -23.48 -7.99
C GLN A 70 -18.02 -23.28 -6.58
N PHE A 71 -17.47 -22.31 -5.86
CA PHE A 71 -17.88 -21.99 -4.51
C PHE A 71 -18.74 -20.73 -4.53
N SER A 72 -19.87 -20.79 -3.86
CA SER A 72 -20.80 -19.68 -3.69
C SER A 72 -21.06 -19.42 -2.21
N ASP A 73 -21.50 -18.21 -1.89
CA ASP A 73 -22.01 -17.90 -0.59
C ASP A 73 -23.22 -18.82 -0.28
N PRO A 74 -23.22 -19.58 0.83
CA PRO A 74 -24.28 -20.52 1.15
C PRO A 74 -25.62 -19.84 1.49
N THR A 75 -25.61 -18.54 1.79
CA THR A 75 -26.79 -17.73 2.13
C THR A 75 -27.32 -16.93 0.94
N THR A 76 -26.45 -16.31 0.13
CA THR A 76 -26.88 -15.48 -1.03
C THR A 76 -26.85 -16.23 -2.36
N GLY A 77 -26.09 -17.32 -2.45
CA GLY A 77 -25.87 -18.07 -3.68
C GLY A 77 -24.93 -17.38 -4.68
N GLU A 78 -24.39 -16.19 -4.36
CA GLU A 78 -23.47 -15.46 -5.22
C GLU A 78 -22.08 -16.14 -5.25
N LEU A 79 -21.42 -16.11 -6.42
CA LEU A 79 -20.06 -16.62 -6.57
C LEU A 79 -19.09 -15.82 -5.69
N ASN A 80 -18.19 -16.52 -5.01
CA ASN A 80 -17.20 -15.86 -4.17
C ASN A 80 -16.13 -15.18 -5.04
N SER A 81 -16.12 -13.83 -5.05
CA SER A 81 -15.20 -13.02 -5.84
C SER A 81 -13.74 -13.13 -5.40
N MET A 82 -13.45 -13.69 -4.22
CA MET A 82 -12.10 -13.92 -3.72
C MET A 82 -11.49 -15.24 -4.22
N LEU A 83 -12.27 -16.12 -4.87
CA LEU A 83 -11.82 -17.41 -5.37
C LEU A 83 -11.71 -17.39 -6.91
N PRO A 84 -10.62 -17.94 -7.50
CA PRO A 84 -10.60 -18.22 -8.94
C PRO A 84 -11.77 -19.14 -9.28
N THR A 85 -12.47 -18.88 -10.39
CA THR A 85 -13.61 -19.70 -10.80
C THR A 85 -13.56 -20.02 -12.30
N PRO A 86 -13.71 -21.31 -12.70
CA PRO A 86 -13.86 -22.52 -11.86
C PRO A 86 -12.53 -23.08 -11.32
N LEU A 87 -12.58 -23.86 -10.24
CA LEU A 87 -11.44 -24.61 -9.70
C LEU A 87 -11.51 -26.07 -10.15
N ARG A 88 -10.39 -26.66 -10.56
CA ARG A 88 -10.26 -28.11 -10.73
C ARG A 88 -9.95 -28.73 -9.38
N MET A 89 -10.83 -29.62 -8.92
CA MET A 89 -10.70 -30.38 -7.69
C MET A 89 -10.27 -31.81 -8.01
N GLU A 90 -9.19 -32.25 -7.35
CA GLU A 90 -8.67 -33.62 -7.43
C GLU A 90 -8.56 -34.15 -5.99
N LEU A 91 -9.32 -35.21 -5.68
CA LEU A 91 -9.34 -35.87 -4.38
C LEU A 91 -9.00 -37.35 -4.55
N LEU A 92 -8.01 -37.82 -3.79
CA LEU A 92 -7.65 -39.23 -3.65
C LEU A 92 -7.77 -39.62 -2.18
N ALA A 93 -8.56 -40.65 -1.89
CA ALA A 93 -8.72 -41.17 -0.54
C ALA A 93 -8.78 -42.70 -0.54
N ASP A 94 -8.26 -43.33 0.51
CA ASP A 94 -8.46 -44.75 0.79
C ASP A 94 -9.36 -44.87 2.03
N GLY A 95 -10.40 -45.69 2.00
CA GLY A 95 -11.41 -45.70 3.07
C GLY A 95 -12.08 -47.05 3.30
N ARG A 96 -12.87 -47.09 4.36
CA ARG A 96 -13.69 -48.24 4.77
C ARG A 96 -15.06 -47.78 5.22
N TRP A 97 -16.11 -48.43 4.73
CA TRP A 97 -17.47 -48.29 5.24
C TRP A 97 -17.72 -49.34 6.31
N GLN A 98 -18.27 -48.89 7.44
CA GLN A 98 -18.76 -49.72 8.53
C GLN A 98 -20.24 -49.37 8.74
N HIS A 99 -21.12 -50.24 8.23
CA HIS A 99 -22.53 -50.19 8.55
C HIS A 99 -22.75 -51.00 9.83
N ARG A 100 -23.24 -50.35 10.90
CA ARG A 100 -23.69 -51.06 12.10
C ARG A 100 -25.22 -51.13 12.07
N PRO A 101 -25.80 -52.26 11.67
CA PRO A 101 -27.22 -52.50 11.90
C PRO A 101 -27.48 -52.58 13.41
N SER A 102 -28.58 -52.00 13.86
CA SER A 102 -28.92 -51.93 15.28
C SER A 102 -29.00 -53.34 15.90
N PRO A 103 -28.30 -53.63 17.01
CA PRO A 103 -28.37 -54.94 17.63
C PRO A 103 -29.69 -55.08 18.41
N ASN A 104 -30.58 -55.94 17.90
CA ASN A 104 -31.85 -56.40 18.51
C ASN A 104 -33.03 -55.41 18.49
N ILE A 105 -34.00 -55.69 17.62
CA ILE A 105 -35.40 -55.30 17.82
C ILE A 105 -36.27 -56.55 17.64
N HIS A 106 -36.99 -56.94 18.70
CA HIS A 106 -38.06 -57.93 18.63
C HIS A 106 -39.16 -57.47 17.66
N PRO A 107 -39.77 -58.36 16.86
CA PRO A 107 -40.60 -57.99 15.71
C PRO A 107 -41.93 -57.27 16.00
N GLU A 108 -42.23 -56.87 17.24
CA GLU A 108 -43.55 -56.31 17.60
C GLU A 108 -43.54 -54.84 18.05
N THR A 109 -42.39 -54.17 18.18
CA THR A 109 -42.32 -52.72 18.51
C THR A 109 -41.39 -51.91 17.59
N ALA A 110 -41.30 -52.27 16.31
CA ALA A 110 -40.48 -51.55 15.34
C ALA A 110 -41.12 -50.20 14.94
N LYS A 111 -40.79 -49.14 15.68
CA LYS A 111 -40.76 -47.77 15.15
C LYS A 111 -39.37 -47.20 15.45
N SER A 112 -38.66 -46.82 14.39
CA SER A 112 -37.24 -46.38 14.32
C SER A 112 -36.23 -47.54 14.25
N ASP A 113 -35.76 -47.78 13.02
CA ASP A 113 -34.66 -48.66 12.68
C ASP A 113 -33.39 -47.77 12.63
N SER A 114 -32.75 -47.59 13.79
CA SER A 114 -31.60 -46.68 13.92
C SER A 114 -30.34 -47.32 13.34
N SER A 115 -30.14 -47.13 12.04
CA SER A 115 -28.90 -47.46 11.34
C SER A 115 -27.91 -46.30 11.49
N SER A 116 -26.68 -46.62 11.90
CA SER A 116 -25.57 -45.68 11.91
C SER A 116 -24.56 -46.07 10.83
N ASP A 117 -24.30 -45.13 9.91
CA ASP A 117 -23.28 -45.28 8.89
C ASP A 117 -22.02 -44.58 9.34
N HIS A 118 -20.91 -45.33 9.34
CA HIS A 118 -19.59 -44.78 9.63
C HIS A 118 -18.66 -45.04 8.46
N TRP A 119 -18.05 -43.98 7.96
CA TRP A 119 -16.91 -44.07 7.05
C TRP A 119 -15.67 -43.52 7.73
N GLU A 120 -14.57 -44.21 7.55
CA GLU A 120 -13.27 -43.79 8.01
C GLU A 120 -12.27 -44.03 6.89
N GLY A 121 -11.41 -43.05 6.62
CA GLY A 121 -10.42 -43.17 5.58
C GLY A 121 -9.29 -42.17 5.74
N GLU A 122 -8.30 -42.33 4.87
CA GLU A 122 -7.16 -41.45 4.75
C GLU A 122 -7.28 -40.72 3.41
N ILE A 123 -7.37 -39.40 3.48
CA ILE A 123 -7.17 -38.53 2.33
C ILE A 123 -5.68 -38.60 2.01
N GLN A 124 -5.34 -39.11 0.84
CA GLN A 124 -3.96 -39.19 0.35
C GLN A 124 -3.54 -37.87 -0.30
N ALA A 125 -4.48 -37.21 -0.97
CA ALA A 125 -4.25 -35.94 -1.64
C ALA A 125 -5.59 -35.22 -1.87
N LEU A 126 -5.64 -33.93 -1.55
CA LEU A 126 -6.71 -33.03 -2.00
C LEU A 126 -6.08 -31.77 -2.57
N HIS A 127 -6.30 -31.54 -3.87
CA HIS A 127 -5.75 -30.43 -4.63
C HIS A 127 -6.88 -29.62 -5.27
N LEU A 128 -6.84 -28.31 -5.11
CA LEU A 128 -7.66 -27.36 -5.85
C LEU A 128 -6.74 -26.48 -6.69
N LYS A 129 -6.93 -26.50 -8.00
CA LYS A 129 -6.15 -25.71 -8.97
C LYS A 129 -7.07 -24.75 -9.70
N ASP A 130 -6.57 -23.57 -10.05
CA ASP A 130 -7.30 -22.71 -10.99
C ASP A 130 -7.38 -23.41 -12.35
N ALA A 131 -8.60 -23.69 -12.82
CA ALA A 131 -8.81 -24.42 -14.06
C ALA A 131 -8.32 -23.64 -15.30
N LYS A 132 -8.14 -22.32 -15.17
CA LYS A 132 -7.65 -21.43 -16.24
C LYS A 132 -6.14 -21.15 -16.15
N ALA A 133 -5.50 -21.50 -15.04
CA ALA A 133 -4.07 -21.25 -14.86
C ALA A 133 -3.21 -22.22 -15.70
N LEU A 134 -1.97 -21.81 -15.98
CA LEU A 134 -0.96 -22.66 -16.59
C LEU A 134 -0.73 -23.91 -15.73
N ALA A 135 -0.41 -25.04 -16.34
CA ALA A 135 -0.18 -26.30 -15.64
C ALA A 135 0.96 -26.25 -14.59
N SER A 136 1.87 -25.28 -14.70
CA SER A 136 2.96 -25.03 -13.76
C SER A 136 2.62 -24.04 -12.65
N ALA A 137 1.39 -23.50 -12.61
CA ALA A 137 0.96 -22.61 -11.54
C ALA A 137 0.85 -23.42 -10.22
N PRO A 138 1.18 -22.81 -9.07
CA PRO A 138 0.99 -23.46 -7.79
C PRO A 138 -0.49 -23.72 -7.54
N ASP A 139 -0.75 -24.77 -6.77
CA ASP A 139 -2.10 -25.13 -6.38
C ASP A 139 -2.72 -24.00 -5.56
N PHE A 140 -4.00 -23.75 -5.81
CA PHE A 140 -4.75 -22.75 -5.05
C PHE A 140 -4.91 -23.20 -3.60
N LEU A 141 -5.18 -24.50 -3.41
CA LEU A 141 -5.25 -25.14 -2.11
C LEU A 141 -4.77 -26.58 -2.20
N GLN A 142 -3.97 -27.01 -1.23
CA GLN A 142 -3.50 -28.38 -1.07
C GLN A 142 -3.65 -28.81 0.39
N LEU A 143 -4.18 -30.00 0.62
CA LEU A 143 -4.26 -30.63 1.94
C LEU A 143 -3.26 -31.78 2.01
N ASP A 144 -2.42 -31.79 3.05
CA ASP A 144 -1.53 -32.90 3.34
C ASP A 144 -2.33 -34.15 3.76
N PRO A 145 -1.76 -35.36 3.60
CA PRO A 145 -2.44 -36.59 3.93
C PRO A 145 -3.01 -36.59 5.36
N THR A 146 -4.27 -36.96 5.50
CA THR A 146 -4.96 -36.90 6.81
C THR A 146 -6.10 -37.90 6.90
N SER A 147 -6.37 -38.36 8.12
CA SER A 147 -7.55 -39.19 8.39
C SER A 147 -8.82 -38.34 8.41
N LEU A 148 -9.82 -38.77 7.66
CA LEU A 148 -11.16 -38.22 7.63
C LEU A 148 -12.13 -39.28 8.19
N SER A 149 -12.95 -38.88 9.16
CA SER A 149 -14.04 -39.69 9.65
C SER A 149 -15.38 -39.02 9.35
N TYR A 150 -16.29 -39.77 8.75
CA TYR A 150 -17.68 -39.40 8.56
C TYR A 150 -18.56 -40.32 9.39
N HIS A 151 -19.48 -39.73 10.13
CA HIS A 151 -20.46 -40.45 10.93
C HIS A 151 -21.84 -39.88 10.67
N ARG A 152 -22.79 -40.74 10.33
CA ARG A 152 -24.19 -40.39 10.12
C ARG A 152 -25.06 -41.24 11.02
N ASP A 153 -25.89 -40.57 11.82
CA ASP A 153 -27.04 -41.20 12.49
C ASP A 153 -28.36 -40.66 11.92
N GLU A 154 -29.49 -41.07 12.50
CA GLU A 154 -30.82 -40.61 12.07
C GLU A 154 -31.04 -39.09 12.17
N ARG A 155 -30.32 -38.40 13.06
CA ARG A 155 -30.51 -36.99 13.45
C ARG A 155 -29.33 -36.08 13.12
N SER A 156 -28.17 -36.60 12.77
CA SER A 156 -26.94 -35.83 12.63
C SER A 156 -25.95 -36.44 11.66
N GLN A 157 -25.17 -35.57 11.02
CA GLN A 157 -24.02 -35.93 10.21
C GLN A 157 -22.81 -35.19 10.75
N THR A 158 -21.73 -35.92 11.00
CA THR A 158 -20.48 -35.37 11.54
C THR A 158 -19.34 -35.72 10.61
N PHE A 159 -18.58 -34.72 10.21
CA PHE A 159 -17.32 -34.83 9.47
C PHE A 159 -16.21 -34.30 10.36
N ARG A 160 -15.17 -35.11 10.55
CA ARG A 160 -13.98 -34.71 11.32
C ARG A 160 -12.73 -35.02 10.54
N ILE A 161 -11.89 -34.00 10.38
CA ILE A 161 -10.56 -34.11 9.80
C ILE A 161 -9.55 -34.09 10.96
N GLN A 162 -8.64 -35.07 10.98
CA GLN A 162 -7.56 -35.12 11.96
C GLN A 162 -6.50 -34.04 11.68
N PRO A 163 -5.65 -33.71 12.67
CA PRO A 163 -4.63 -32.68 12.49
C PRO A 163 -3.80 -32.88 11.22
N THR A 164 -3.65 -31.83 10.42
CA THR A 164 -2.94 -31.89 9.13
C THR A 164 -2.43 -30.51 8.73
N ARG A 165 -1.72 -30.41 7.61
CA ARG A 165 -1.34 -29.14 7.00
C ARG A 165 -2.24 -28.81 5.82
N LEU A 166 -2.62 -27.55 5.74
CA LEU A 166 -3.35 -26.95 4.65
C LEU A 166 -2.48 -25.85 4.06
N GLN A 167 -2.09 -26.01 2.81
CA GLN A 167 -1.49 -24.95 2.04
C GLN A 167 -2.59 -24.23 1.27
N TRP A 168 -2.75 -22.93 1.52
CA TRP A 168 -3.66 -22.06 0.79
C TRP A 168 -2.88 -20.91 0.18
N LEU A 169 -2.64 -20.97 -1.13
CA LEU A 169 -1.70 -20.11 -1.84
C LEU A 169 -0.29 -20.16 -1.22
N ALA A 170 0.12 -19.08 -0.56
CA ALA A 170 1.41 -18.99 0.15
C ALA A 170 1.26 -19.27 1.66
N LEU A 171 0.04 -19.34 2.19
CA LEU A 171 -0.23 -19.58 3.60
C LEU A 171 -0.10 -21.07 3.88
N HIS A 172 0.72 -21.41 4.87
CA HIS A 172 0.83 -22.78 5.37
C HIS A 172 0.18 -22.81 6.75
N LEU A 173 -0.95 -23.52 6.85
CA LEU A 173 -1.75 -23.61 8.07
C LEU A 173 -1.63 -25.02 8.63
N VAL A 174 -1.24 -25.14 9.90
CA VAL A 174 -1.43 -26.38 10.66
C VAL A 174 -2.86 -26.37 11.17
N LEU A 175 -3.68 -27.29 10.70
CA LEU A 175 -5.02 -27.54 11.24
C LEU A 175 -4.87 -28.45 12.45
N ASP A 176 -5.29 -27.96 13.61
CA ASP A 176 -5.32 -28.76 14.84
C ASP A 176 -6.66 -29.50 14.98
N GLU A 177 -7.75 -28.89 14.50
CA GLU A 177 -9.07 -29.51 14.53
C GLU A 177 -9.96 -28.90 13.45
N CYS A 178 -10.66 -29.76 12.69
CA CYS A 178 -11.76 -29.35 11.83
C CYS A 178 -12.93 -30.33 12.01
N LEU A 179 -14.00 -29.84 12.61
CA LEU A 179 -15.22 -30.60 12.90
C LEU A 179 -16.40 -29.86 12.29
N PHE A 180 -17.13 -30.54 11.43
CA PHE A 180 -18.36 -30.05 10.83
C PHE A 180 -19.49 -30.99 11.20
N GLN A 181 -20.54 -30.46 11.83
CA GLN A 181 -21.69 -31.22 12.27
C GLN A 181 -22.98 -30.56 11.81
N THR A 182 -23.85 -31.32 11.14
CA THR A 182 -25.20 -30.88 10.77
C THR A 182 -26.23 -31.73 11.48
N GLN A 183 -27.40 -31.16 11.74
CA GLN A 183 -28.54 -31.90 12.29
C GLN A 183 -29.68 -31.94 11.28
N ALA A 184 -30.46 -33.03 11.28
CA ALA A 184 -31.53 -33.29 10.31
C ALA A 184 -32.62 -32.20 10.34
N ASP A 185 -32.83 -31.57 11.50
CA ASP A 185 -33.84 -30.54 11.73
C ASP A 185 -33.26 -29.11 11.67
N SER A 186 -31.96 -28.94 11.39
CA SER A 186 -31.28 -27.64 11.30
C SER A 186 -30.62 -27.43 9.94
N THR A 187 -30.86 -26.26 9.35
CA THR A 187 -30.20 -25.83 8.10
C THR A 187 -28.80 -25.26 8.34
N THR A 188 -28.42 -25.00 9.60
CA THR A 188 -27.14 -24.36 9.95
C THR A 188 -26.18 -25.38 10.57
N PRO A 189 -24.96 -25.51 10.00
CA PRO A 189 -23.94 -26.40 10.52
C PRO A 189 -23.26 -25.83 11.78
N HIS A 190 -22.88 -26.71 12.69
CA HIS A 190 -21.89 -26.43 13.72
C HIS A 190 -20.49 -26.71 13.13
N LEU A 191 -19.64 -25.69 13.07
CA LEU A 191 -18.27 -25.79 12.54
C LEU A 191 -17.28 -25.34 13.61
N ILE A 192 -16.36 -26.24 13.98
CA ILE A 192 -15.16 -25.89 14.74
C ILE A 192 -13.97 -25.97 13.79
N PHE A 193 -13.21 -24.89 13.72
CA PHE A 193 -11.99 -24.80 12.95
C PHE A 193 -10.89 -24.17 13.80
N ARG A 194 -9.82 -24.92 14.06
CA ARG A 194 -8.66 -24.47 14.82
C ARG A 194 -7.43 -24.64 13.96
N SER A 195 -6.73 -23.55 13.72
CA SER A 195 -5.49 -23.58 12.95
C SER A 195 -4.44 -22.62 13.48
N ARG A 196 -3.19 -22.92 13.13
CA ARG A 196 -2.02 -22.11 13.39
C ARG A 196 -1.31 -21.82 12.07
N LEU A 197 -0.92 -20.57 11.88
CA LEU A 197 -0.14 -20.13 10.73
C LEU A 197 1.34 -20.48 10.98
N GLU A 198 1.92 -21.30 10.11
CA GLU A 198 3.37 -21.51 10.10
C GLU A 198 4.08 -20.20 9.71
N PRO A 199 5.32 -19.97 10.16
CA PRO A 199 6.04 -18.72 9.91
C PRO A 199 6.04 -18.34 8.42
N LEU A 200 5.37 -17.23 8.11
CA LEU A 200 5.16 -16.74 6.76
C LEU A 200 6.01 -15.51 6.51
N GLU A 201 6.86 -15.57 5.48
CA GLU A 201 7.57 -14.39 4.99
C GLU A 201 6.59 -13.48 4.23
N ILE A 202 6.39 -12.27 4.76
CA ILE A 202 5.34 -11.37 4.26
C ILE A 202 5.79 -10.51 3.07
N ALA A 203 7.10 -10.28 2.91
CA ALA A 203 7.64 -9.41 1.88
C ALA A 203 7.24 -9.83 0.44
N PRO A 204 7.30 -11.12 0.04
CA PRO A 204 6.84 -11.54 -1.29
C PRO A 204 5.35 -11.28 -1.54
N LEU A 205 4.52 -11.40 -0.49
CA LEU A 205 3.09 -11.14 -0.57
C LEU A 205 2.79 -9.65 -0.75
N LEU A 206 3.51 -8.79 -0.02
CA LEU A 206 3.41 -7.34 -0.15
C LEU A 206 3.93 -6.86 -1.50
N ALA A 207 5.05 -7.42 -1.99
CA ALA A 207 5.59 -7.11 -3.32
C ALA A 207 4.59 -7.44 -4.44
N ARG A 208 3.77 -8.49 -4.27
CA ARG A 208 2.69 -8.83 -5.21
C ARG A 208 1.47 -7.93 -5.06
N ALA A 209 1.09 -7.55 -3.84
CA ALA A 209 -0.05 -6.69 -3.57
C ALA A 209 0.19 -5.22 -3.96
N GLN A 210 1.44 -4.76 -3.84
CA GLN A 210 1.88 -3.42 -4.20
C GLN A 210 3.16 -3.47 -5.04
N PRO A 211 3.05 -3.85 -6.33
CA PRO A 211 4.19 -3.92 -7.22
C PRO A 211 4.88 -2.55 -7.34
N GLY A 212 6.22 -2.54 -7.27
CA GLY A 212 7.03 -1.34 -7.45
C GLY A 212 7.29 -0.51 -6.19
N PHE A 213 6.68 -0.86 -5.04
CA PHE A 213 7.02 -0.19 -3.76
C PHE A 213 8.38 -0.62 -3.20
N GLY A 214 8.93 -1.76 -3.64
CA GLY A 214 10.25 -2.23 -3.20
C GLY A 214 10.24 -3.04 -1.90
N TRP A 215 9.13 -3.73 -1.59
CA TRP A 215 9.04 -4.59 -0.40
C TRP A 215 10.07 -5.73 -0.44
N GLU A 216 10.97 -5.75 0.54
CA GLU A 216 12.01 -6.76 0.74
C GLU A 216 12.14 -7.11 2.24
N GLY A 217 13.02 -8.05 2.57
CA GLY A 217 13.31 -8.44 3.97
C GLY A 217 12.77 -9.81 4.35
N ASP A 218 13.02 -10.18 5.60
CA ASP A 218 12.81 -11.52 6.16
C ASP A 218 11.75 -11.53 7.26
N LEU A 219 10.88 -10.51 7.32
CA LEU A 219 9.79 -10.43 8.29
C LEU A 219 8.90 -11.68 8.22
N LYS A 220 8.95 -12.47 9.29
CA LYS A 220 8.14 -13.66 9.50
C LYS A 220 6.98 -13.34 10.42
N ILE A 221 5.77 -13.57 9.94
CA ILE A 221 4.55 -13.48 10.74
C ILE A 221 4.02 -14.89 11.05
N GLY A 222 3.49 -15.04 12.25
CA GLY A 222 2.79 -16.24 12.70
C GLY A 222 1.43 -15.87 13.27
N GLY A 223 0.68 -16.87 13.70
CA GLY A 223 -0.63 -16.61 14.27
C GLY A 223 -1.48 -17.84 14.46
N HIS A 224 -2.71 -17.62 14.87
CA HIS A 224 -3.74 -18.65 15.02
C HIS A 224 -5.10 -18.14 14.59
N ALA A 225 -5.98 -19.07 14.23
CA ALA A 225 -7.37 -18.82 13.94
C ALA A 225 -8.23 -19.91 14.59
N ASN A 226 -9.00 -19.51 15.60
CA ASN A 226 -9.96 -20.36 16.29
C ASN A 226 -11.37 -19.85 15.95
N LEU A 227 -12.10 -20.64 15.18
CA LEU A 227 -13.46 -20.31 14.74
C LEU A 227 -14.41 -21.40 15.26
N SER A 228 -15.51 -20.96 15.84
CA SER A 228 -16.63 -21.81 16.26
C SER A 228 -17.92 -21.17 15.78
N LEU A 229 -18.50 -21.76 14.75
CA LEU A 229 -19.79 -21.35 14.20
C LEU A 229 -20.87 -22.28 14.75
N ASP A 230 -21.83 -21.71 15.44
CA ASP A 230 -23.08 -22.33 15.86
C ASP A 230 -24.26 -21.74 15.06
N PRO A 231 -25.41 -22.42 15.00
CA PRO A 231 -26.65 -21.92 14.37
C PRO A 231 -27.08 -20.48 14.70
N ARG A 232 -26.64 -19.94 15.85
CA ARG A 232 -27.04 -18.61 16.33
C ARG A 232 -25.85 -17.70 16.67
N ASN A 233 -24.64 -18.25 16.76
CA ASN A 233 -23.49 -17.54 17.30
C ASN A 233 -22.25 -17.86 16.47
N LEU A 234 -21.48 -16.83 16.09
CA LEU A 234 -20.10 -17.00 15.68
C LEU A 234 -19.18 -16.58 16.83
N SER A 235 -18.23 -17.45 17.16
CA SER A 235 -17.07 -17.11 17.96
C SER A 235 -15.82 -17.19 17.10
N ALA A 236 -15.01 -16.13 17.12
CA ALA A 236 -13.75 -16.04 16.41
C ALA A 236 -12.67 -15.50 17.33
N ASP A 237 -11.49 -16.10 17.30
CA ASP A 237 -10.26 -15.59 17.91
C ASP A 237 -9.14 -15.80 16.91
N ILE A 238 -8.76 -14.72 16.24
CA ILE A 238 -7.73 -14.70 15.21
C ILE A 238 -6.65 -13.75 15.68
N ALA A 239 -5.40 -14.19 15.70
CA ALA A 239 -4.27 -13.33 16.00
C ALA A 239 -3.16 -13.54 14.96
N LEU A 240 -2.54 -12.45 14.54
CA LEU A 240 -1.33 -12.42 13.74
C LEU A 240 -0.28 -11.62 14.48
N GLU A 241 0.95 -12.12 14.52
CA GLU A 241 2.05 -11.48 15.23
C GLU A 241 3.38 -11.61 14.51
N ARG A 242 4.27 -10.65 14.73
CA ARG A 242 5.67 -10.76 14.28
C ARG A 242 6.37 -11.81 15.12
N LEU A 243 6.98 -12.78 14.44
CA LEU A 243 7.83 -13.79 15.07
C LEU A 243 9.31 -13.36 15.04
N ALA A 244 9.78 -12.94 13.87
CA ALA A 244 11.19 -12.61 13.63
C ALA A 244 11.37 -11.77 12.35
N GLY A 245 12.61 -11.32 12.12
CA GLY A 245 12.97 -10.60 10.91
C GLY A 245 12.41 -9.17 10.87
N ASP A 246 12.67 -8.48 9.78
CA ASP A 246 12.18 -7.12 9.58
C ASP A 246 11.78 -6.89 8.13
N LEU A 247 10.88 -5.94 7.93
CA LEU A 247 10.45 -5.52 6.61
C LEU A 247 11.35 -4.40 6.15
N GLN A 248 11.72 -4.41 4.88
CA GLN A 248 12.62 -3.43 4.28
C GLN A 248 11.97 -2.86 3.04
N VAL A 249 12.31 -1.61 2.73
CA VAL A 249 11.89 -0.93 1.51
C VAL A 249 13.12 -0.59 0.71
N ASN A 250 13.21 -1.16 -0.50
CA ASN A 250 14.25 -0.89 -1.46
C ASN A 250 13.75 0.12 -2.50
N ASP A 251 14.20 1.36 -2.35
CA ASP A 251 13.94 2.43 -3.32
C ASP A 251 15.13 2.50 -4.29
N PRO A 252 14.94 2.25 -5.60
CA PRO A 252 16.01 2.32 -6.58
C PRO A 252 16.65 3.71 -6.70
N ASP A 253 15.93 4.78 -6.33
CA ASP A 253 16.44 6.15 -6.34
C ASP A 253 17.20 6.50 -5.03
N ASN A 254 17.19 5.60 -4.04
CA ASN A 254 17.91 5.74 -2.79
C ASN A 254 19.27 5.00 -2.82
N PRO A 255 20.41 5.71 -2.88
CA PRO A 255 21.74 5.10 -2.91
C PRO A 255 22.14 4.43 -1.59
N LEU A 256 21.36 4.58 -0.52
CA LEU A 256 21.61 3.92 0.76
C LEU A 256 21.20 2.44 0.78
N GLY A 257 20.57 1.94 -0.29
CA GLY A 257 20.07 0.56 -0.39
C GLY A 257 18.80 0.32 0.43
N PRO A 258 18.40 -0.96 0.62
CA PRO A 258 17.19 -1.32 1.35
C PRO A 258 17.15 -0.76 2.78
N GLN A 259 16.03 -0.14 3.16
CA GLN A 259 15.87 0.50 4.46
C GLN A 259 14.93 -0.29 5.37
N PRO A 260 15.42 -0.76 6.53
CA PRO A 260 14.60 -1.51 7.47
C PRO A 260 13.56 -0.62 8.15
N LEU A 261 12.36 -1.15 8.32
CA LEU A 261 11.28 -0.51 9.08
C LEU A 261 11.59 -0.46 10.58
N GLY A 262 12.48 -1.32 11.07
CA GLY A 262 12.83 -1.41 12.48
C GLY A 262 11.66 -1.91 13.31
N LEU A 263 10.83 -2.82 12.77
CA LEU A 263 9.64 -3.33 13.42
C LEU A 263 10.04 -4.18 14.63
N ALA A 264 9.67 -3.73 15.83
CA ALA A 264 9.96 -4.45 17.08
C ALA A 264 8.80 -5.37 17.43
N GLU A 265 7.58 -4.83 17.42
CA GLU A 265 6.35 -5.54 17.77
C GLU A 265 5.30 -5.30 16.69
N LEU A 266 4.58 -6.36 16.36
CA LEU A 266 3.41 -6.33 15.50
C LEU A 266 2.46 -7.37 16.05
N ARG A 267 1.25 -6.95 16.39
CA ARG A 267 0.15 -7.83 16.78
C ARG A 267 -1.16 -7.26 16.24
N LEU A 268 -1.88 -8.09 15.51
CA LEU A 268 -3.23 -7.83 15.03
C LEU A 268 -4.12 -8.93 15.60
N ALA A 269 -5.08 -8.57 16.43
CA ALA A 269 -6.00 -9.54 17.05
C ALA A 269 -7.45 -9.17 16.73
N LEU A 270 -8.21 -10.13 16.23
CA LEU A 270 -9.64 -10.02 15.98
C LEU A 270 -10.36 -11.06 16.82
N GLN A 271 -11.23 -10.58 17.71
CA GLN A 271 -12.05 -11.41 18.57
C GLN A 271 -13.52 -11.13 18.30
N GLY A 272 -14.34 -12.15 18.14
CA GLY A 272 -15.76 -12.05 17.90
C GLY A 272 -16.49 -13.02 18.81
N ARG A 273 -17.46 -12.55 19.61
CA ARG A 273 -18.32 -13.42 20.43
C ARG A 273 -19.71 -12.82 20.51
N GLN A 274 -20.73 -13.60 20.18
CA GLN A 274 -22.14 -13.19 20.30
C GLN A 274 -22.45 -11.86 19.58
N GLY A 275 -21.85 -11.65 18.41
CA GLY A 275 -22.06 -10.44 17.62
C GLY A 275 -21.30 -9.20 18.09
N HIS A 276 -20.55 -9.29 19.19
CA HIS A 276 -19.56 -8.28 19.57
C HIS A 276 -18.22 -8.66 18.96
N TRP A 277 -17.64 -7.77 18.16
CA TRP A 277 -16.32 -7.93 17.58
C TRP A 277 -15.38 -6.88 18.12
N GLN A 278 -14.13 -7.26 18.34
CA GLN A 278 -13.08 -6.39 18.82
C GLN A 278 -11.84 -6.64 17.95
N LEU A 279 -11.39 -5.59 17.28
CA LEU A 279 -10.14 -5.56 16.53
C LEU A 279 -9.13 -4.73 17.33
N GLN A 280 -7.97 -5.31 17.61
CA GLN A 280 -6.87 -4.68 18.30
C GLN A 280 -5.64 -4.65 17.37
N GLN A 281 -5.03 -3.47 17.24
CA GLN A 281 -3.75 -3.31 16.54
C GLN A 281 -2.71 -2.79 17.50
N HIS A 282 -1.55 -3.43 17.49
CA HIS A 282 -0.37 -2.96 18.19
C HIS A 282 0.83 -3.10 17.27
N VAL A 283 1.43 -1.98 16.92
CA VAL A 283 2.63 -1.92 16.09
C VAL A 283 3.61 -1.02 16.80
N ALA A 284 4.80 -1.52 17.10
CA ALA A 284 5.87 -0.70 17.65
C ALA A 284 7.14 -0.95 16.86
N GLY A 285 7.83 0.13 16.49
CA GLY A 285 9.07 0.05 15.75
C GLY A 285 10.05 1.10 16.22
N GLY A 286 11.33 0.73 16.19
CA GLY A 286 12.42 1.65 16.47
C GLY A 286 12.37 2.87 15.55
N HIS A 287 12.06 2.69 14.26
CA HIS A 287 11.97 3.81 13.32
C HIS A 287 10.54 4.27 13.04
N LEU A 288 9.55 3.37 13.09
CA LEU A 288 8.16 3.69 12.75
C LEU A 288 7.39 4.44 13.85
N GLY A 289 7.85 4.38 15.10
CA GLY A 289 7.06 4.82 16.25
C GLY A 289 6.13 3.72 16.75
N SER A 290 5.05 4.10 17.44
CA SER A 290 4.02 3.19 17.95
C SER A 290 2.65 3.54 17.39
N LEU A 291 1.91 2.52 16.98
CA LEU A 291 0.51 2.57 16.58
C LEU A 291 -0.27 1.62 17.48
N GLU A 292 -1.22 2.17 18.22
CA GLU A 292 -2.16 1.42 19.04
C GLU A 292 -3.57 1.69 18.53
N GLY A 293 -4.39 0.66 18.43
CA GLY A 293 -5.77 0.82 17.98
C GLY A 293 -6.66 -0.24 18.58
N GLN A 294 -7.90 0.17 18.86
CA GLN A 294 -8.95 -0.73 19.29
C GLN A 294 -10.27 -0.28 18.68
N GLN A 295 -10.92 -1.17 17.94
CA GLN A 295 -12.26 -0.93 17.42
C GLN A 295 -13.20 -2.05 17.82
N ASN A 296 -14.35 -1.68 18.34
CA ASN A 296 -15.46 -2.55 18.65
C ASN A 296 -16.49 -2.45 17.53
N LEU A 297 -17.09 -3.59 17.16
CA LEU A 297 -18.18 -3.65 16.22
C LEU A 297 -19.33 -4.44 16.81
N GLN A 298 -20.55 -4.00 16.50
CA GLN A 298 -21.76 -4.70 16.88
C GLN A 298 -22.50 -5.18 15.63
N THR A 299 -22.61 -6.50 15.47
CA THR A 299 -23.45 -7.07 14.41
C THR A 299 -24.91 -6.90 14.75
N ARG A 300 -25.69 -6.34 13.82
CA ARG A 300 -27.14 -6.18 13.94
C ARG A 300 -27.91 -7.27 13.20
N SER A 301 -27.31 -7.84 12.16
CA SER A 301 -27.94 -8.87 11.34
C SER A 301 -27.83 -10.22 12.03
N THR A 302 -28.97 -10.92 12.15
CA THR A 302 -29.01 -12.34 12.55
C THR A 302 -28.84 -13.30 11.38
N GLN A 303 -28.70 -12.77 10.15
CA GLN A 303 -28.65 -13.56 8.92
C GLN A 303 -27.22 -13.88 8.48
N SER A 304 -26.24 -13.05 8.88
CA SER A 304 -24.82 -13.28 8.59
C SER A 304 -24.05 -13.46 9.90
N PRO A 305 -23.23 -14.51 10.05
CA PRO A 305 -22.36 -14.66 11.20
C PRO A 305 -21.22 -13.63 11.23
N TRP A 306 -20.90 -12.99 10.11
CA TRP A 306 -19.83 -11.99 9.96
C TRP A 306 -20.34 -10.55 9.93
N PRO A 307 -19.55 -9.57 10.39
CA PRO A 307 -19.90 -8.14 10.28
C PRO A 307 -20.18 -7.71 8.85
N THR A 308 -21.24 -6.93 8.65
CA THR A 308 -21.62 -6.36 7.36
C THR A 308 -21.37 -4.85 7.33
N LYS A 309 -21.50 -4.22 6.14
CA LYS A 309 -21.23 -2.79 5.96
C LYS A 309 -22.17 -1.89 6.77
N GLU A 310 -23.35 -2.39 7.13
CA GLU A 310 -24.39 -1.68 7.87
C GLU A 310 -24.17 -1.71 9.40
N ASP A 311 -23.26 -2.56 9.87
CA ASP A 311 -22.95 -2.71 11.29
C ASP A 311 -22.23 -1.49 11.85
N VAL A 312 -22.43 -1.25 13.15
CA VAL A 312 -21.83 -0.09 13.82
C VAL A 312 -20.42 -0.42 14.24
N ILE A 313 -19.51 0.53 14.00
CA ILE A 313 -18.14 0.53 14.49
C ILE A 313 -17.94 1.71 15.44
N ASP A 314 -17.24 1.47 16.54
CA ASP A 314 -16.70 2.48 17.45
C ASP A 314 -15.26 2.12 17.82
N GLY A 315 -14.39 3.09 18.05
CA GLY A 315 -13.04 2.80 18.47
C GLY A 315 -12.11 3.99 18.50
N SER A 316 -10.85 3.72 18.84
CA SER A 316 -9.76 4.68 18.84
C SER A 316 -8.54 4.14 18.06
N LEU A 317 -7.71 5.08 17.63
CA LEU A 317 -6.44 4.88 16.98
C LEU A 317 -5.48 5.95 17.48
N ASP A 318 -4.34 5.54 18.02
CA ASP A 318 -3.30 6.39 18.57
C ASP A 318 -1.99 6.10 17.83
N LEU A 319 -1.44 7.10 17.16
CA LEU A 319 -0.15 7.05 16.50
C LEU A 319 0.81 8.00 17.21
N ARG A 320 1.98 7.50 17.62
CA ARG A 320 3.03 8.30 18.25
C ARG A 320 4.37 8.03 17.61
N ILE A 321 4.99 9.08 17.11
CA ILE A 321 6.34 9.07 16.56
C ILE A 321 7.18 10.01 17.42
N ALA A 322 7.96 9.43 18.32
CA ALA A 322 8.78 10.17 19.27
C ALA A 322 9.99 10.87 18.62
N GLU A 323 10.41 10.41 17.44
CA GLU A 323 11.56 10.96 16.72
C GLU A 323 11.43 10.72 15.21
N LEU A 324 10.90 11.72 14.50
CA LEU A 324 10.77 11.70 13.03
C LEU A 324 12.12 11.56 12.33
N GLY A 325 13.23 11.89 12.99
CA GLY A 325 14.57 11.74 12.39
C GLY A 325 14.95 10.31 12.09
N ARG A 326 14.30 9.34 12.72
CA ARG A 326 14.48 7.92 12.39
C ARG A 326 13.91 7.56 11.02
N TRP A 327 13.02 8.41 10.49
CA TRP A 327 12.47 8.30 9.14
C TRP A 327 13.44 8.83 8.08
N GLY A 328 14.52 9.50 8.48
CA GLY A 328 15.54 10.03 7.56
C GLY A 328 16.11 8.97 6.62
N ARG A 329 16.08 7.70 7.03
CA ARG A 329 16.46 6.54 6.21
C ARG A 329 15.56 6.37 4.99
N TRP A 330 14.27 6.69 5.10
CA TRP A 330 13.28 6.58 4.03
C TRP A 330 13.19 7.84 3.16
N LEU A 331 14.04 8.85 3.41
CA LEU A 331 14.10 10.06 2.61
C LEU A 331 15.25 9.98 1.60
N PRO A 332 15.19 10.76 0.51
CA PRO A 332 16.32 10.90 -0.39
C PRO A 332 17.57 11.41 0.33
N PRO A 333 18.79 11.09 -0.16
CA PRO A 333 20.03 11.52 0.46
C PRO A 333 20.11 13.03 0.70
N GLY A 334 20.69 13.38 1.83
CA GLY A 334 20.88 14.78 2.24
C GLY A 334 19.66 15.39 2.92
N TRP A 335 18.50 14.73 2.94
CA TRP A 335 17.35 15.18 3.74
C TRP A 335 17.37 14.55 5.13
N LEU A 336 17.17 15.40 6.14
CA LEU A 336 17.01 14.98 7.53
C LEU A 336 15.70 15.54 8.07
N LEU A 337 14.95 14.69 8.74
CA LEU A 337 13.78 15.09 9.52
C LEU A 337 14.14 15.08 11.01
N SER A 338 13.36 15.79 11.81
CA SER A 338 13.43 15.72 13.27
C SER A 338 12.08 16.13 13.86
N GLY A 339 11.94 15.97 15.18
CA GLY A 339 10.72 16.33 15.91
C GLY A 339 9.83 15.15 16.23
N LYS A 340 8.64 15.47 16.73
CA LYS A 340 7.64 14.51 17.21
C LYS A 340 6.33 14.69 16.48
N LEU A 341 5.63 13.59 16.26
CA LEU A 341 4.29 13.58 15.70
C LEU A 341 3.40 12.68 16.55
N GLU A 342 2.28 13.21 17.01
CA GLU A 342 1.27 12.49 17.76
C GLU A 342 -0.07 12.66 17.05
N THR A 343 -0.86 11.61 16.98
CA THR A 343 -2.18 11.63 16.36
C THR A 343 -3.11 10.75 17.15
N GLN A 344 -4.28 11.28 17.47
CA GLN A 344 -5.35 10.55 18.13
C GLN A 344 -6.58 10.64 17.24
N ALA A 345 -7.20 9.51 16.95
CA ALA A 345 -8.41 9.45 16.16
C ALA A 345 -9.43 8.53 16.82
N ARG A 346 -10.71 8.89 16.71
CA ARG A 346 -11.85 8.05 16.99
C ARG A 346 -12.56 7.71 15.70
N ILE A 347 -12.97 6.46 15.61
CA ILE A 347 -13.72 5.90 14.49
C ILE A 347 -15.12 5.63 15.02
N GLN A 348 -16.16 6.14 14.35
CA GLN A 348 -17.55 5.94 14.74
C GLN A 348 -18.46 5.83 13.51
N GLY A 349 -19.62 5.19 13.62
CA GLY A 349 -20.62 5.17 12.56
C GLY A 349 -20.82 3.77 11.98
N GLN A 350 -21.01 3.66 10.67
CA GLN A 350 -21.24 2.37 10.01
C GLN A 350 -19.93 1.85 9.42
N LEU A 351 -19.70 0.53 9.44
CA LEU A 351 -18.49 -0.09 8.91
C LEU A 351 -18.25 0.25 7.43
N GLY A 352 -19.32 0.39 6.63
CA GLY A 352 -19.25 0.78 5.23
C GLY A 352 -19.03 2.27 4.97
N ASN A 353 -19.22 3.13 5.98
CA ASN A 353 -18.99 4.57 5.90
C ASN A 353 -18.61 5.13 7.29
N PRO A 354 -17.39 4.83 7.77
CA PRO A 354 -16.95 5.27 9.09
C PRO A 354 -16.72 6.79 9.10
N ASN A 355 -17.13 7.43 10.18
CA ASN A 355 -16.82 8.83 10.48
C ASN A 355 -15.58 8.87 11.39
N LEU A 356 -14.47 9.40 10.86
CA LEU A 356 -13.23 9.56 11.62
C LEU A 356 -13.17 10.96 12.23
N ARG A 357 -12.85 11.07 13.51
CA ARG A 357 -12.62 12.35 14.19
C ARG A 357 -11.33 12.29 14.96
N GLY A 358 -10.43 13.24 14.78
CA GLY A 358 -9.14 13.20 15.46
C GLY A 358 -8.39 14.50 15.44
N ASP A 359 -7.28 14.51 16.14
CA ASP A 359 -6.31 15.59 16.19
C ASP A 359 -4.91 15.06 15.89
N MET A 360 -4.10 15.91 15.26
CA MET A 360 -2.71 15.66 14.93
C MET A 360 -1.88 16.83 15.44
N HIS A 361 -0.88 16.49 16.23
CA HIS A 361 0.02 17.43 16.88
C HIS A 361 1.46 17.11 16.51
N GLY A 362 2.12 18.04 15.83
CA GLY A 362 3.54 17.98 15.52
C GLY A 362 4.30 19.02 16.32
N THR A 363 5.43 18.64 16.93
CA THR A 363 6.25 19.60 17.70
C THR A 363 7.73 19.43 17.39
N LYS A 364 8.44 20.57 17.38
CA LYS A 364 9.88 20.65 17.07
C LYS A 364 10.23 19.95 15.76
N ILE A 365 9.33 20.01 14.77
CA ILE A 365 9.58 19.40 13.48
C ILE A 365 10.69 20.20 12.79
N GLY A 366 11.69 19.51 12.28
CA GLY A 366 12.78 20.12 11.52
C GLY A 366 12.99 19.40 10.21
N ILE A 367 13.29 20.16 9.17
CA ILE A 367 13.58 19.71 7.81
C ILE A 367 14.92 20.33 7.43
N GLN A 368 15.92 19.49 7.18
CA GLN A 368 17.24 19.94 6.81
C GLN A 368 17.70 19.29 5.52
N ASN A 369 18.33 20.10 4.67
CA ASN A 369 19.14 19.62 3.57
C ASN A 369 20.37 20.51 3.44
N ALA A 370 21.48 20.07 4.04
CA ALA A 370 22.74 20.81 4.05
C ALA A 370 23.30 21.05 2.63
N LEU A 371 23.08 20.09 1.72
CA LEU A 371 23.52 20.23 0.32
C LEU A 371 22.80 21.38 -0.38
N ASN A 372 21.52 21.59 -0.09
CA ASN A 372 20.71 22.64 -0.68
C ASN A 372 20.64 23.90 0.20
N GLY A 373 21.27 23.91 1.38
CA GLY A 373 21.18 25.02 2.33
C GLY A 373 19.81 25.15 3.00
N ILE A 374 19.00 24.10 3.04
CA ILE A 374 17.72 24.11 3.73
C ILE A 374 17.98 23.79 5.21
N ASP A 375 17.56 24.67 6.10
CA ASP A 375 17.54 24.44 7.54
C ASP A 375 16.30 25.10 8.13
N TRP A 376 15.22 24.32 8.18
CA TRP A 376 13.95 24.75 8.74
C TRP A 376 13.70 23.96 10.03
N HIS A 377 13.32 24.64 11.10
CA HIS A 377 13.28 24.05 12.43
C HIS A 377 12.14 24.62 13.27
N ASP A 378 11.97 24.04 14.46
CA ASP A 378 10.96 24.43 15.45
C ASP A 378 9.55 24.54 14.89
N ALA A 379 9.18 23.62 13.98
CA ALA A 379 7.85 23.62 13.45
C ALA A 379 6.84 23.02 14.43
N GLU A 380 5.69 23.70 14.51
CA GLU A 380 4.51 23.28 15.25
C GLU A 380 3.36 23.09 14.28
N LEU A 381 2.77 21.89 14.31
CA LEU A 381 1.61 21.51 13.50
C LEU A 381 0.44 21.21 14.41
N LYS A 382 -0.70 21.83 14.13
CA LYS A 382 -2.00 21.46 14.70
C LYS A 382 -2.99 21.25 13.55
N ALA A 383 -3.54 20.05 13.47
CA ALA A 383 -4.55 19.70 12.49
C ALA A 383 -5.65 18.86 13.13
N THR A 384 -6.87 19.02 12.62
CA THR A 384 -8.04 18.25 13.05
C THR A 384 -8.62 17.48 11.87
N LEU A 385 -9.02 16.23 12.11
CA LEU A 385 -9.68 15.37 11.15
C LEU A 385 -11.16 15.28 11.49
N THR A 386 -12.04 15.50 10.51
CA THR A 386 -13.49 15.30 10.63
C THR A 386 -14.03 14.61 9.38
N GLY A 387 -14.54 13.40 9.53
CA GLY A 387 -14.94 12.55 8.40
C GLY A 387 -13.77 12.33 7.45
N ASN A 388 -13.93 12.82 6.22
CA ASN A 388 -12.92 12.71 5.16
C ASN A 388 -12.20 14.04 4.92
N THR A 389 -12.33 15.02 5.81
CA THR A 389 -11.70 16.33 5.70
C THR A 389 -10.73 16.55 6.85
N ALA A 390 -9.48 16.89 6.55
CA ALA A 390 -8.48 17.33 7.52
C ALA A 390 -8.28 18.84 7.38
N HIS A 391 -8.36 19.56 8.49
CA HIS A 391 -8.15 20.99 8.59
C HIS A 391 -6.83 21.26 9.32
N ILE A 392 -5.87 21.90 8.66
CA ILE A 392 -4.64 22.39 9.27
C ILE A 392 -4.94 23.76 9.87
N GLU A 393 -5.16 23.79 11.18
CA GLU A 393 -5.42 25.02 11.93
C GLU A 393 -4.21 25.94 11.92
N THR A 394 -3.03 25.37 12.16
CA THR A 394 -1.77 26.10 12.07
C THR A 394 -0.61 25.16 11.82
N LEU A 395 0.24 25.55 10.87
CA LEU A 395 1.59 25.06 10.71
C LEU A 395 2.52 26.27 10.81
N THR A 396 3.31 26.36 11.87
CA THR A 396 4.37 27.38 11.98
C THR A 396 5.73 26.72 11.86
N MET A 397 6.70 27.42 11.29
CA MET A 397 8.06 26.93 11.12
C MET A 397 9.03 28.10 11.11
N LYS A 398 10.21 27.92 11.71
CA LYS A 398 11.26 28.94 11.76
C LYS A 398 12.40 28.58 10.81
N ALA A 399 13.05 29.61 10.27
CA ALA A 399 14.30 29.47 9.55
C ALA A 399 15.06 30.80 9.64
N GLY A 400 16.29 30.75 10.15
CA GLY A 400 17.09 31.94 10.42
C GLY A 400 16.38 32.81 11.46
N GLU A 401 16.26 34.11 11.17
CA GLU A 401 15.58 35.08 12.06
C GLU A 401 14.08 35.22 11.78
N GLY A 402 13.55 34.48 10.80
CA GLY A 402 12.15 34.59 10.38
C GLY A 402 11.34 33.33 10.58
N HIS A 403 10.09 33.41 10.11
CA HIS A 403 9.14 32.31 10.23
C HIS A 403 8.18 32.27 9.04
N VAL A 404 7.56 31.13 8.86
CA VAL A 404 6.43 30.92 7.95
C VAL A 404 5.27 30.35 8.76
N GLN A 405 4.06 30.82 8.43
CA GLN A 405 2.82 30.28 8.95
C GLN A 405 1.95 29.81 7.77
N ALA A 406 1.41 28.61 7.89
CA ALA A 406 0.51 28.02 6.91
C ALA A 406 -0.75 27.45 7.56
N SER A 407 -1.82 27.38 6.77
CA SER A 407 -3.13 26.83 7.14
C SER A 407 -3.82 26.31 5.89
N GLY A 408 -4.77 25.38 6.04
CA GLY A 408 -5.45 24.85 4.87
C GLY A 408 -6.35 23.66 5.14
N ASP A 409 -6.96 23.17 4.08
CA ASP A 409 -7.92 22.07 4.10
C ASP A 409 -7.49 20.98 3.13
N LEU A 410 -7.68 19.73 3.54
CA LEU A 410 -7.39 18.53 2.76
C LEU A 410 -8.62 17.63 2.79
N VAL A 411 -9.08 17.19 1.63
CA VAL A 411 -10.13 16.18 1.54
C VAL A 411 -9.51 14.87 1.08
N LEU A 412 -9.58 13.90 1.99
CA LEU A 412 -8.94 12.60 1.95
C LEU A 412 -9.87 11.55 1.30
N ASN A 413 -10.45 11.89 0.15
CA ASN A 413 -11.23 10.92 -0.63
C ASN A 413 -10.30 10.15 -1.57
N ALA A 414 -10.27 8.82 -1.46
CA ALA A 414 -9.44 7.95 -2.31
C ALA A 414 -9.67 8.16 -3.83
N SER A 415 -10.88 8.56 -4.23
CA SER A 415 -11.22 8.80 -5.64
C SER A 415 -10.92 10.22 -6.10
N HIS A 416 -10.96 11.23 -5.21
CA HIS A 416 -10.78 12.65 -5.55
C HIS A 416 -10.11 13.42 -4.41
N PRO A 417 -8.82 13.16 -4.13
CA PRO A 417 -8.08 13.95 -3.15
C PRO A 417 -7.96 15.40 -3.64
N HIS A 418 -8.26 16.35 -2.76
CA HIS A 418 -7.97 17.76 -3.00
C HIS A 418 -7.38 18.41 -1.76
N ALA A 419 -6.46 19.35 -1.93
CA ALA A 419 -5.86 20.11 -0.87
C ALA A 419 -5.73 21.59 -1.28
N HIS A 420 -5.97 22.49 -0.34
CA HIS A 420 -5.81 23.93 -0.50
C HIS A 420 -5.07 24.47 0.72
N MET A 421 -3.90 25.07 0.51
CA MET A 421 -3.05 25.59 1.58
C MET A 421 -2.60 27.01 1.30
N THR A 422 -2.77 27.88 2.28
CA THR A 422 -2.20 29.23 2.30
C THR A 422 -0.92 29.21 3.15
N ALA A 423 0.11 29.92 2.73
CA ALA A 423 1.33 30.14 3.49
C ALA A 423 1.74 31.61 3.44
N THR A 424 2.13 32.17 4.58
CA THR A 424 2.67 33.52 4.71
C THR A 424 4.05 33.43 5.35
N ALA A 425 5.05 33.96 4.67
CA ALA A 425 6.43 34.04 5.15
C ALA A 425 6.76 35.47 5.60
N GLN A 426 7.49 35.60 6.71
CA GLN A 426 8.05 36.86 7.19
C GLN A 426 9.54 36.66 7.48
N ARG A 427 10.38 37.27 6.63
CA ARG A 427 11.84 37.15 6.66
C ARG A 427 12.32 35.70 6.79
N PHE A 428 11.60 34.77 6.18
CA PHE A 428 11.87 33.34 6.28
C PHE A 428 13.11 33.00 5.46
N ALA A 429 14.13 32.43 6.09
CA ALA A 429 15.35 32.04 5.41
C ALA A 429 15.16 30.73 4.63
N LEU A 430 14.67 30.84 3.39
CA LEU A 430 14.38 29.73 2.49
C LEU A 430 15.65 28.89 2.23
N LEU A 431 16.79 29.57 2.02
CA LEU A 431 18.12 28.97 1.85
C LEU A 431 19.13 29.66 2.76
N GLN A 432 20.01 28.89 3.38
CA GLN A 432 21.01 29.28 4.36
C GLN A 432 22.35 28.58 4.12
N ARG A 433 22.87 28.67 2.89
CA ARG A 433 24.22 28.25 2.53
C ARG A 433 25.13 29.47 2.46
N VAL A 434 26.44 29.29 2.71
CA VAL A 434 27.43 30.39 2.65
C VAL A 434 27.50 31.05 1.28
N ASP A 435 27.33 30.26 0.23
CA ASP A 435 27.31 30.67 -1.17
C ASP A 435 25.89 30.87 -1.71
N ARG A 436 24.85 30.55 -0.94
CA ARG A 436 23.43 30.73 -1.31
C ARG A 436 22.57 31.00 -0.10
N ARG A 437 22.27 32.28 0.14
CA ARG A 437 21.38 32.73 1.20
C ARG A 437 20.21 33.48 0.58
N VAL A 438 18.99 33.07 0.90
CA VAL A 438 17.77 33.72 0.39
C VAL A 438 16.77 33.80 1.53
N VAL A 439 16.41 35.03 1.90
CA VAL A 439 15.44 35.36 2.94
C VAL A 439 14.25 36.03 2.28
N VAL A 440 13.03 35.51 2.51
CA VAL A 440 11.83 35.95 1.80
C VAL A 440 10.68 36.35 2.72
N SER A 441 9.90 37.31 2.26
CA SER A 441 8.59 37.65 2.81
C SER A 441 7.53 37.60 1.70
N GLY A 442 6.32 37.16 2.03
CA GLY A 442 5.23 37.12 1.06
C GLY A 442 4.20 36.05 1.36
N THR A 443 3.34 35.80 0.38
CA THR A 443 2.24 34.84 0.49
C THR A 443 2.25 33.87 -0.68
N THR A 444 1.87 32.63 -0.42
CA THR A 444 1.77 31.57 -1.42
C THR A 444 0.53 30.73 -1.15
N GLN A 445 -0.09 30.29 -2.23
CA GLN A 445 -1.25 29.43 -2.28
C GLN A 445 -0.88 28.17 -3.03
N ILE A 446 -1.18 27.02 -2.45
CA ILE A 446 -0.92 25.71 -3.05
C ILE A 446 -2.25 24.98 -3.14
N GLU A 447 -2.62 24.56 -4.34
CA GLU A 447 -3.76 23.71 -4.61
C GLU A 447 -3.29 22.40 -5.23
N ILE A 448 -3.76 21.28 -4.71
CA ILE A 448 -3.43 19.95 -5.22
C ILE A 448 -4.74 19.23 -5.48
N ASP A 449 -4.91 18.71 -6.70
CA ASP A 449 -5.96 17.76 -7.04
C ASP A 449 -5.32 16.46 -7.59
N GLN A 450 -6.14 15.55 -8.12
CA GLN A 450 -5.66 14.27 -8.69
C GLN A 450 -4.61 14.43 -9.79
N GLN A 451 -4.80 15.39 -10.69
CA GLN A 451 -4.05 15.52 -11.94
C GLN A 451 -3.14 16.74 -11.95
N ARG A 452 -3.43 17.73 -11.11
CA ARG A 452 -2.79 19.04 -11.12
C ARG A 452 -2.32 19.46 -9.74
N THR A 453 -1.15 20.09 -9.72
CA THR A 453 -0.69 20.90 -8.58
C THR A 453 -0.55 22.34 -9.07
N SER A 454 -1.20 23.30 -8.42
CA SER A 454 -1.12 24.72 -8.72
C SER A 454 -0.41 25.45 -7.58
N ILE A 455 0.62 26.23 -7.89
CA ILE A 455 1.36 27.04 -6.92
C ILE A 455 1.30 28.47 -7.39
N GLN A 456 0.69 29.35 -6.58
CA GLN A 456 0.48 30.76 -6.92
C GLN A 456 0.91 31.66 -5.77
N GLY A 457 1.47 32.84 -6.06
CA GLY A 457 1.83 33.73 -4.97
C GLY A 457 2.77 34.85 -5.35
N ALA A 458 3.16 35.61 -4.34
CA ALA A 458 4.13 36.68 -4.46
C ALA A 458 5.12 36.60 -3.29
N LEU A 459 6.40 36.51 -3.62
CA LEU A 459 7.51 36.51 -2.67
C LEU A 459 8.45 37.66 -3.01
N ARG A 460 8.89 38.37 -1.97
CA ARG A 460 9.95 39.37 -2.03
C ARG A 460 11.17 38.85 -1.29
N ALA A 461 12.34 38.97 -1.88
CA ALA A 461 13.59 38.73 -1.18
C ALA A 461 13.89 39.93 -0.28
N ASP A 462 13.89 39.70 1.03
CA ASP A 462 14.33 40.69 2.02
C ASP A 462 15.85 40.76 2.09
N GLU A 463 16.51 39.63 1.84
CA GLU A 463 17.96 39.48 1.75
C GLU A 463 18.28 38.35 0.75
N GLY A 464 19.26 38.55 -0.11
CA GLY A 464 19.73 37.53 -1.04
C GLY A 464 21.23 37.62 -1.26
N HIS A 465 21.88 36.47 -1.31
CA HIS A 465 23.28 36.33 -1.68
C HIS A 465 23.46 35.04 -2.47
N ILE A 466 23.91 35.16 -3.72
CA ILE A 466 24.26 34.01 -4.55
C ILE A 466 25.70 34.16 -5.02
N ASP A 467 26.55 33.27 -4.54
CA ASP A 467 27.92 33.08 -4.99
C ASP A 467 28.00 31.88 -5.95
N PHE A 468 28.44 32.13 -7.18
CA PHE A 468 28.68 31.12 -8.20
C PHE A 468 30.14 31.12 -8.68
N SER A 469 31.07 31.59 -7.83
CA SER A 469 32.52 31.59 -8.07
C SER A 469 33.08 30.18 -8.18
N GLN A 470 32.59 29.27 -7.34
CA GLN A 470 32.88 27.85 -7.40
C GLN A 470 31.72 27.16 -8.13
N GLY A 471 32.02 26.29 -9.10
CA GLY A 471 30.98 25.41 -9.62
C GLY A 471 30.50 24.51 -8.49
N ASP A 472 29.18 24.30 -8.36
CA ASP A 472 28.68 23.12 -7.63
C ASP A 472 29.48 21.91 -8.13
N ALA A 473 29.86 21.02 -7.21
CA ALA A 473 30.61 19.80 -7.53
C ALA A 473 30.06 19.15 -8.82
N PRO A 474 30.91 18.59 -9.70
CA PRO A 474 30.45 17.96 -10.94
C PRO A 474 29.35 16.95 -10.61
N GLY A 475 28.11 17.27 -11.01
CA GLY A 475 27.06 16.27 -11.09
C GLY A 475 27.51 15.25 -12.13
N LEU A 476 27.41 13.97 -11.80
CA LEU A 476 27.61 12.91 -12.78
C LEU A 476 26.67 13.16 -13.96
N SER A 477 27.23 13.16 -15.18
CA SER A 477 26.44 13.11 -16.40
C SER A 477 25.57 11.84 -16.38
N ASP A 478 24.45 11.84 -17.09
CA ASP A 478 23.57 10.66 -17.31
C ASP A 478 24.29 9.48 -18.03
N ASP A 479 25.60 9.57 -18.22
CA ASP A 479 26.45 8.67 -19.01
C ASP A 479 27.63 8.12 -18.18
N VAL A 480 27.39 7.88 -16.88
CA VAL A 480 28.39 7.21 -16.03
C VAL A 480 27.88 5.83 -15.60
N LEU A 481 28.44 4.81 -16.27
CA LEU A 481 28.43 3.43 -15.81
C LEU A 481 29.20 3.33 -14.48
N VAL A 482 28.49 3.14 -13.38
CA VAL A 482 29.08 2.77 -12.09
C VAL A 482 29.59 1.33 -12.20
N SER A 483 30.91 1.16 -12.28
CA SER A 483 31.53 -0.14 -12.02
C SER A 483 31.53 -0.37 -10.52
N THR A 484 30.61 -1.18 -10.01
CA THR A 484 30.71 -1.70 -8.64
C THR A 484 31.85 -2.71 -8.59
N ALA A 485 32.68 -2.59 -7.56
CA ALA A 485 33.80 -3.47 -7.31
C ALA A 485 33.33 -4.82 -6.74
N HIS A 486 32.54 -5.59 -7.49
CA HIS A 486 32.44 -7.06 -7.40
C HIS A 486 32.15 -7.57 -8.82
N GLY A 487 33.16 -8.21 -9.40
CA GLY A 487 33.24 -8.46 -10.83
C GLY A 487 32.12 -9.35 -11.38
N LEU A 488 31.52 -8.89 -12.48
CA LEU A 488 31.27 -9.58 -13.75
C LEU A 488 30.62 -8.58 -14.72
N PRO A 489 31.14 -8.39 -15.96
CA PRO A 489 30.59 -7.40 -16.88
C PRO A 489 29.27 -7.87 -17.49
N ARG A 490 28.14 -7.24 -17.10
CA ARG A 490 26.85 -7.42 -17.80
C ARG A 490 26.76 -6.40 -18.95
N GLN A 491 27.11 -6.85 -20.16
CA GLN A 491 26.82 -6.13 -21.39
C GLN A 491 25.30 -5.99 -21.55
N THR A 492 24.76 -4.77 -21.40
CA THR A 492 23.40 -4.46 -21.84
C THR A 492 23.41 -4.22 -23.35
N LYS A 493 23.35 -5.31 -24.12
CA LYS A 493 22.85 -5.23 -25.50
C LYS A 493 21.39 -4.78 -25.42
N ARG A 494 21.11 -3.61 -25.99
CA ARG A 494 19.78 -3.12 -26.34
C ARG A 494 19.06 -4.24 -27.11
N THR A 495 18.15 -4.92 -26.42
CA THR A 495 17.20 -5.86 -27.03
C THR A 495 15.94 -5.04 -27.26
N GLU A 496 15.62 -4.83 -28.53
CA GLU A 496 14.57 -3.92 -28.99
C GLU A 496 13.18 -4.60 -29.03
N ASP A 497 12.99 -5.72 -28.32
CA ASP A 497 11.73 -6.47 -28.25
C ASP A 497 11.37 -6.83 -26.80
N ALA A 498 11.03 -5.80 -26.01
CA ALA A 498 10.27 -5.98 -24.78
C ALA A 498 8.94 -5.22 -24.91
N PRO A 499 7.79 -5.84 -24.59
CA PRO A 499 6.51 -5.16 -24.65
C PRO A 499 6.52 -3.94 -23.72
N PRO A 500 5.86 -2.83 -24.11
CA PRO A 500 5.93 -1.57 -23.38
C PRO A 500 5.45 -1.79 -21.94
N ARG A 501 6.35 -1.58 -20.98
CA ARG A 501 5.97 -1.44 -19.57
C ARG A 501 5.00 -0.28 -19.48
N SER A 502 3.80 -0.55 -18.98
CA SER A 502 2.79 0.46 -18.70
C SER A 502 3.38 1.54 -17.78
N PRO A 503 3.21 2.84 -18.09
CA PRO A 503 3.70 3.91 -17.24
C PRO A 503 2.78 4.05 -16.01
N THR A 504 3.08 3.34 -14.93
CA THR A 504 2.42 3.56 -13.62
C THR A 504 3.20 4.58 -12.82
N ALA A 505 3.15 5.83 -13.29
CA ALA A 505 3.27 7.05 -12.49
C ALA A 505 2.71 8.16 -13.39
N SER A 506 1.44 8.52 -13.20
CA SER A 506 0.89 9.70 -13.86
C SER A 506 1.79 10.88 -13.51
N ALA A 507 2.54 11.39 -14.49
CA ALA A 507 3.29 12.62 -14.36
C ALA A 507 2.28 13.74 -14.04
N ARG A 508 2.14 14.06 -12.75
CA ARG A 508 1.18 15.07 -12.27
C ARG A 508 1.54 16.42 -12.89
N ASN A 509 0.57 17.06 -13.54
CA ASN A 509 0.79 18.33 -14.22
C ASN A 509 0.93 19.45 -13.19
N THR A 510 2.14 19.93 -12.96
CA THR A 510 2.35 21.08 -12.07
C THR A 510 2.11 22.36 -12.85
N VAL A 511 1.43 23.34 -12.27
CA VAL A 511 1.26 24.71 -12.78
C VAL A 511 1.80 25.69 -11.74
N VAL A 512 2.63 26.62 -12.18
CA VAL A 512 3.28 27.62 -11.34
C VAL A 512 2.88 29.01 -11.86
N ASP A 513 2.56 29.92 -10.95
CA ASP A 513 2.36 31.36 -11.21
C ASP A 513 2.86 32.17 -10.01
N MET A 514 4.16 32.45 -9.99
CA MET A 514 4.84 33.10 -8.87
C MET A 514 5.42 34.45 -9.30
N LYS A 515 5.11 35.50 -8.55
CA LYS A 515 5.79 36.79 -8.66
C LYS A 515 6.94 36.84 -7.66
N LEU A 516 8.16 37.05 -8.14
CA LEU A 516 9.37 37.13 -7.33
C LEU A 516 9.94 38.55 -7.44
N ASP A 517 9.97 39.28 -6.34
CA ASP A 517 10.64 40.58 -6.22
C ASP A 517 12.02 40.38 -5.58
N MET A 518 13.09 40.88 -6.20
CA MET A 518 14.45 40.76 -5.66
C MET A 518 14.70 41.71 -4.48
N GLY A 519 13.83 42.69 -4.26
CA GLY A 519 14.02 43.68 -3.20
C GLY A 519 15.26 44.54 -3.39
N ASP A 520 15.77 45.07 -2.28
CA ASP A 520 16.85 46.07 -2.29
C ASP A 520 18.21 45.49 -1.83
N ALA A 521 18.20 44.28 -1.27
CA ALA A 521 19.36 43.65 -0.64
C ALA A 521 19.66 42.26 -1.22
N PHE A 522 19.57 42.12 -2.55
CA PHE A 522 19.91 40.89 -3.25
C PHE A 522 21.23 41.05 -4.00
N THR A 523 22.23 40.26 -3.66
CA THR A 523 23.58 40.35 -4.22
C THR A 523 23.95 39.06 -4.95
N VAL A 524 24.68 39.21 -6.04
CA VAL A 524 25.14 38.12 -6.87
C VAL A 524 26.63 38.31 -7.15
N GLN A 525 27.43 37.28 -6.83
CA GLN A 525 28.87 37.30 -7.02
C GLN A 525 29.37 36.02 -7.67
N GLY A 526 30.39 36.14 -8.51
CA GLY A 526 30.99 34.98 -9.16
C GLY A 526 31.57 35.29 -10.52
N ARG A 527 32.63 34.56 -10.88
CA ARG A 527 33.28 34.65 -12.19
C ARG A 527 33.63 36.11 -12.58
N GLY A 528 34.10 36.88 -11.60
CA GLY A 528 34.45 38.28 -11.77
C GLY A 528 33.30 39.27 -11.55
N LEU A 529 32.04 38.85 -11.58
CA LEU A 529 30.89 39.71 -11.28
C LEU A 529 30.70 39.86 -9.77
N HIS A 530 30.40 41.06 -9.30
CA HIS A 530 29.87 41.33 -7.96
C HIS A 530 28.92 42.51 -8.07
N THR A 531 27.61 42.30 -7.88
CA THR A 531 26.61 43.36 -8.03
C THR A 531 25.34 43.06 -7.24
N ALA A 532 24.62 44.11 -6.84
CA ALA A 532 23.24 43.98 -6.37
C ALA A 532 22.29 43.78 -7.57
N LEU A 533 21.20 43.05 -7.38
CA LEU A 533 20.16 42.82 -8.37
C LEU A 533 18.83 43.37 -7.85
N VAL A 534 18.16 44.20 -8.65
CA VAL A 534 16.86 44.80 -8.34
C VAL A 534 15.90 44.54 -9.48
N GLY A 535 14.63 44.24 -9.17
CA GLY A 535 13.59 44.03 -10.17
C GLY A 535 12.66 42.90 -9.79
N SER A 536 11.78 42.52 -10.72
CA SER A 536 10.81 41.48 -10.48
C SER A 536 10.74 40.49 -11.64
N LEU A 537 10.53 39.22 -11.29
CA LEU A 537 10.32 38.12 -12.19
C LEU A 537 8.93 37.52 -11.98
N ALA A 538 8.28 37.13 -13.07
CA ALA A 538 7.11 36.26 -13.08
C ALA A 538 7.56 34.88 -13.55
N LEU A 539 7.39 33.88 -12.70
CA LEU A 539 7.70 32.48 -12.95
C LEU A 539 6.40 31.76 -13.28
N SER A 540 6.34 31.17 -14.48
CA SER A 540 5.22 30.35 -14.91
C SER A 540 5.69 29.09 -15.61
N ASN A 541 4.79 28.17 -15.96
CA ASN A 541 5.19 26.96 -16.69
C ASN A 541 4.16 26.52 -17.75
N PRO A 542 3.92 27.34 -18.80
CA PRO A 542 2.97 27.00 -19.85
C PRO A 542 3.31 25.68 -20.54
N GLY A 543 2.34 24.76 -20.63
CA GLY A 543 2.53 23.45 -21.24
C GLY A 543 3.55 22.56 -20.50
N GLY A 544 3.72 22.76 -19.18
CA GLY A 544 4.63 21.98 -18.33
C GLY A 544 6.11 22.40 -18.43
N LYS A 545 6.43 23.47 -19.17
CA LYS A 545 7.80 23.97 -19.33
C LYS A 545 7.96 25.29 -18.59
N LEU A 546 8.92 25.34 -17.66
CA LEU A 546 9.24 26.55 -16.90
C LEU A 546 9.55 27.73 -17.84
N ALA A 547 9.00 28.90 -17.52
CA ALA A 547 9.18 30.17 -18.23
C ALA A 547 9.35 31.28 -17.20
N ILE A 548 10.29 32.17 -17.46
CA ILE A 548 10.60 33.33 -16.62
C ILE A 548 10.41 34.58 -17.45
N HIS A 549 9.65 35.53 -16.92
CA HIS A 549 9.38 36.82 -17.54
C HIS A 549 9.72 37.96 -16.59
N GLY A 550 10.26 39.07 -17.09
CA GLY A 550 10.53 40.24 -16.26
C GLY A 550 11.88 40.86 -16.56
N THR A 551 12.25 41.86 -15.76
CA THR A 551 13.51 42.59 -15.94
C THR A 551 14.21 42.72 -14.61
N ILE A 552 15.51 42.43 -14.60
CA ILE A 552 16.41 42.67 -13.49
C ILE A 552 17.44 43.71 -13.91
N HIS A 553 17.77 44.60 -12.98
CA HIS A 553 18.78 45.63 -13.11
C HIS A 553 19.92 45.37 -12.13
N THR A 554 21.13 45.72 -12.54
CA THR A 554 22.26 45.80 -11.60
C THR A 554 22.13 47.06 -10.76
N GLY A 555 22.45 46.97 -9.48
CA GLY A 555 22.56 48.15 -8.60
C GLY A 555 23.74 49.05 -8.95
N ASP A 556 23.77 50.23 -8.34
CA ASP A 556 24.68 51.33 -8.69
C ASP A 556 26.17 51.02 -8.41
N ASP A 557 26.47 50.09 -7.50
CA ASP A 557 27.83 49.74 -7.07
C ASP A 557 28.36 48.42 -7.67
N GLY A 558 27.80 47.99 -8.80
CA GLY A 558 28.21 46.76 -9.47
C GLY A 558 29.65 46.82 -10.02
N THR A 559 30.41 45.73 -9.87
CA THR A 559 31.77 45.61 -10.42
C THR A 559 31.94 44.31 -11.21
N TYR A 560 32.79 44.38 -12.24
CA TYR A 560 33.17 43.22 -13.04
C TYR A 560 34.70 43.15 -13.19
N SER A 561 35.29 42.08 -12.70
CA SER A 561 36.72 41.83 -12.74
C SER A 561 37.05 40.89 -13.90
N ALA A 562 37.73 41.40 -14.92
CA ALA A 562 38.18 40.62 -16.07
C ALA A 562 39.52 41.14 -16.57
N TYR A 563 40.34 40.25 -17.12
CA TYR A 563 41.65 40.60 -17.71
C TYR A 563 42.58 41.38 -16.76
N GLY A 564 42.51 41.07 -15.46
CA GLY A 564 43.31 41.76 -14.43
C GLY A 564 42.83 43.17 -14.09
N GLN A 565 41.67 43.61 -14.60
CA GLN A 565 41.09 44.92 -14.31
C GLN A 565 39.76 44.77 -13.59
N LYS A 566 39.46 45.72 -12.68
CA LYS A 566 38.16 45.87 -12.01
C LYS A 566 37.39 47.01 -12.68
N LEU A 567 36.30 46.67 -13.35
CA LEU A 567 35.45 47.59 -14.11
C LEU A 567 34.20 47.94 -13.29
N ALA A 568 33.80 49.21 -13.28
CA ALA A 568 32.52 49.61 -12.70
C ALA A 568 31.39 49.35 -13.71
N ILE A 569 30.27 48.80 -13.25
CA ILE A 569 29.07 48.61 -14.05
C ILE A 569 28.26 49.90 -13.99
N ASP A 570 28.15 50.61 -15.11
CA ASP A 570 27.36 51.85 -15.19
C ASP A 570 25.86 51.53 -15.30
N ARG A 571 25.53 50.57 -16.18
CA ARG A 571 24.16 50.08 -16.37
C ARG A 571 24.19 48.62 -16.77
N GLY A 572 23.46 47.77 -16.05
CA GLY A 572 23.21 46.39 -16.42
C GLY A 572 21.71 46.11 -16.40
N ARG A 573 21.18 45.57 -17.49
CA ARG A 573 19.78 45.15 -17.60
C ARG A 573 19.71 43.74 -18.17
N MET A 574 18.97 42.86 -17.51
CA MET A 574 18.71 41.49 -17.92
C MET A 574 17.22 41.31 -18.10
N THR A 575 16.78 40.96 -19.30
CA THR A 575 15.36 40.75 -19.61
C THR A 575 15.08 39.25 -19.79
N PHE A 576 14.09 38.74 -19.09
CA PHE A 576 13.62 37.35 -19.19
C PHE A 576 12.32 37.34 -20.01
N THR A 577 12.25 36.47 -21.02
CA THR A 577 11.11 36.43 -21.96
C THR A 577 10.63 35.01 -22.27
N GLY A 578 10.86 34.03 -21.40
CA GLY A 578 10.43 32.65 -21.64
C GLY A 578 11.30 31.58 -20.98
N PRO A 579 11.52 30.43 -21.62
CA PRO A 579 12.19 29.30 -20.99
C PRO A 579 13.60 29.65 -20.48
N PRO A 580 13.97 29.22 -19.26
CA PRO A 580 15.33 29.37 -18.77
C PRO A 580 16.20 28.36 -19.51
N ALA A 581 16.72 28.72 -20.69
CA ALA A 581 17.63 27.90 -21.47
C ALA A 581 18.94 28.64 -21.71
N ILE A 582 20.06 27.96 -21.45
CA ILE A 582 21.45 28.46 -21.53
C ILE A 582 21.78 29.08 -22.91
N HIS A 583 21.03 28.72 -23.96
CA HIS A 583 21.29 29.13 -25.35
C HIS A 583 20.47 30.33 -25.86
N ASN A 584 19.49 30.87 -25.11
CA ASN A 584 18.60 31.91 -25.66
C ASN A 584 19.05 33.37 -25.46
N TRP A 585 20.20 33.60 -24.82
CA TRP A 585 20.67 34.96 -24.47
C TRP A 585 21.77 35.51 -25.38
N ILE A 586 22.13 34.80 -26.45
CA ILE A 586 23.02 35.34 -27.49
C ILE A 586 22.13 35.79 -28.65
N SER A 587 22.12 37.10 -28.88
CA SER A 587 21.51 37.83 -30.02
C SER A 587 20.06 38.33 -29.88
N LYS A 588 19.83 39.33 -29.01
CA LYS A 588 18.94 40.45 -29.36
C LYS A 588 19.59 41.79 -28.97
N PRO A 589 19.43 42.86 -29.78
CA PRO A 589 20.16 44.13 -29.63
C PRO A 589 19.80 44.98 -28.39
N HIS A 590 18.98 44.47 -27.46
CA HIS A 590 18.42 45.26 -26.34
C HIS A 590 18.94 44.89 -24.94
N ASP A 591 19.74 43.82 -24.80
CA ASP A 591 20.46 43.54 -23.55
C ASP A 591 21.79 44.29 -23.57
N GLN A 592 21.85 45.40 -22.83
CA GLN A 592 23.02 46.27 -22.73
C GLN A 592 23.58 46.20 -21.30
N ILE A 593 24.83 45.77 -21.18
CA ILE A 593 25.65 46.03 -20.00
C ILE A 593 26.72 47.05 -20.43
N SER A 594 26.59 48.27 -19.94
CA SER A 594 27.57 49.35 -20.13
C SER A 594 28.54 49.35 -18.96
N MET A 595 29.83 49.26 -19.25
CA MET A 595 30.90 49.23 -18.25
C MET A 595 31.88 50.37 -18.48
N LYS A 596 32.42 50.91 -17.38
CA LYS A 596 33.34 52.05 -17.39
C LYS A 596 34.65 51.68 -16.70
N SER A 597 35.77 52.01 -17.35
CA SER A 597 37.13 51.94 -16.79
C SER A 597 37.80 53.30 -17.00
N GLY A 598 37.96 54.09 -15.94
CA GLY A 598 38.46 55.47 -16.08
C GLY A 598 37.58 56.32 -17.02
N SER A 599 38.19 57.06 -17.95
CA SER A 599 37.50 57.95 -18.91
C SER A 599 36.98 57.23 -20.16
N VAL A 600 37.02 55.89 -20.22
CA VAL A 600 36.72 55.10 -21.43
C VAL A 600 35.47 54.24 -21.23
N TRP A 601 34.54 54.34 -22.19
CA TRP A 601 33.33 53.53 -22.28
C TRP A 601 33.61 52.23 -23.05
N LEU A 602 33.31 51.07 -22.46
CA LEU A 602 33.38 49.78 -23.14
C LEU A 602 31.97 49.29 -23.45
N SER A 603 31.52 49.54 -24.69
CA SER A 603 30.20 49.15 -25.21
C SER A 603 30.27 47.83 -26.00
N ARG A 604 30.76 46.74 -25.38
CA ARG A 604 30.54 45.32 -25.75
C ARG A 604 31.54 44.43 -25.01
N VAL A 605 31.05 43.58 -24.11
CA VAL A 605 31.81 42.48 -23.48
C VAL A 605 31.32 41.16 -24.07
N PRO A 606 32.20 40.15 -24.34
CA PRO A 606 31.83 38.94 -25.06
C PRO A 606 30.77 38.08 -24.34
N SER A 607 30.00 37.36 -25.16
CA SER A 607 28.80 36.56 -24.88
C SER A 607 28.86 35.56 -23.73
N LYS A 608 30.06 35.17 -23.27
CA LYS A 608 30.22 34.18 -22.19
C LYS A 608 29.80 34.71 -20.82
N THR A 609 29.86 36.02 -20.60
CA THR A 609 29.62 36.64 -19.28
C THR A 609 28.13 36.62 -18.86
N CYS A 610 27.20 36.84 -19.81
CA CYS A 610 25.75 36.78 -19.54
C CYS A 610 25.22 35.36 -19.31
N VAL A 611 25.85 34.36 -19.92
CA VAL A 611 25.49 32.93 -19.78
C VAL A 611 25.67 32.45 -18.34
N PHE A 612 26.60 33.04 -17.60
CA PHE A 612 26.99 32.57 -16.28
C PHE A 612 26.20 33.17 -15.12
N ALA A 613 25.81 34.45 -15.18
CA ALA A 613 24.86 35.04 -14.22
C ALA A 613 23.47 34.37 -14.33
N CYS A 614 23.06 33.97 -15.53
CA CYS A 614 21.81 33.24 -15.76
C CYS A 614 21.81 31.82 -15.18
N SER A 615 22.98 31.16 -15.05
CA SER A 615 23.08 29.85 -14.37
C SER A 615 22.84 29.96 -12.86
N ALA A 616 23.10 31.13 -12.27
CA ALA A 616 22.93 31.38 -10.84
C ALA A 616 21.49 31.78 -10.47
N ILE A 617 20.72 32.33 -11.42
CA ILE A 617 19.30 32.67 -11.29
C ILE A 617 18.39 31.48 -11.65
N ARG A 618 18.88 30.53 -12.46
CA ARG A 618 18.15 29.31 -12.88
C ARG A 618 18.15 28.20 -11.83
N ARG A 619 19.22 28.10 -11.03
CA ARG A 619 19.28 27.22 -9.85
C ARG A 619 18.69 27.96 -8.67
#